data_AF-A0A7V9NB69-F1
#
_entry.id   AF-A0A7V9NB69-F1
#
_cell.length_a   1.000
_cell.length_b   1.000
_cell.length_c   1.000
_cell.angle_alpha   90.00
_cell.angle_beta   90.00
_cell.angle_gamma   90.00
#
_symmetry.space_group_name_H-M   'P 1'
#
loop_
_entity.id
_entity.type
_entity.pdbx_description
1 polymer ?
#
loop_
_entity_poly.entity_id
_entity_poly.type
_entity_poly.pdbx_seq_one_letter_code
_entity_poly.pdbx_strand_id
1 'polypeptide(L)' 'QVALQIADRGYVLETGEIVLEDDADKLLTNDQVRKAYLGEG' A
#
# COMPACT_ATOMS: atom_id res chain seq x y z
N GLN A 1 -6.45 6.85 -4.47
CA GLN A 1 -5.01 6.52 -4.31
C GLN A 1 -4.18 7.73 -3.85
N VAL A 2 -4.70 8.60 -2.97
CA VAL A 2 -3.99 9.83 -2.55
C VAL A 2 -3.17 9.62 -1.27
N ALA A 3 -3.60 8.74 -0.37
CA ALA A 3 -2.97 8.54 0.94
C ALA A 3 -1.51 8.08 0.86
N LEU A 4 -1.22 7.02 0.09
CA LEU A 4 0.16 6.57 -0.11
C LEU A 4 1.00 7.54 -0.94
N GLN A 5 0.39 8.38 -1.79
CA GLN A 5 1.11 9.36 -2.60
C GLN A 5 1.68 10.52 -1.77
N ILE A 6 1.18 10.73 -0.55
CA ILE A 6 1.60 11.83 0.35
C ILE A 6 2.22 11.33 1.66
N ALA A 7 2.25 10.02 1.88
CA ALA A 7 2.77 9.42 3.10
C ALA A 7 4.25 9.09 2.92
N ASP A 8 5.00 9.08 4.03
CA ASP A 8 6.38 8.56 4.05
C ASP A 8 6.39 7.04 4.27
N ARG A 9 5.43 6.54 5.06
CA ARG A 9 5.31 5.13 5.46
C ARG A 9 3.91 4.62 5.18
N GLY A 10 3.78 3.35 4.79
CA GLY A 10 2.47 2.71 4.64
C GLY A 10 2.39 1.35 5.32
N TYR A 11 1.16 0.96 5.63
CA TYR A 11 0.81 -0.29 6.28
C TYR A 11 -0.41 -0.86 5.57
N VAL A 12 -0.35 -2.15 5.25
CA VAL A 12 -1.47 -2.91 4.69
C VAL A 12 -2.10 -3.71 5.82
N LEU A 13 -3.40 -3.51 6.03
CA LEU A 13 -4.18 -4.18 7.07
C LEU A 13 -5.11 -5.21 6.44
N GLU A 14 -4.96 -6.47 6.84
CA GLU A 14 -5.88 -7.56 6.48
C GLU A 14 -6.42 -8.19 7.75
N THR A 15 -7.75 -8.29 7.84
CA THR A 15 -8.44 -8.98 8.95
C THR A 15 -8.04 -8.48 10.35
N GLY A 16 -7.64 -7.21 10.45
CA GLY A 16 -7.22 -6.59 11.71
C GLY A 16 -5.73 -6.73 12.04
N GLU A 17 -4.94 -7.31 11.14
CA GLU A 17 -3.48 -7.48 11.29
C GLU A 17 -2.70 -6.75 10.20
N ILE A 18 -1.52 -6.25 10.53
CA ILE A 18 -0.60 -5.63 9.56
C ILE A 18 0.14 -6.76 8.84
N VAL A 19 -0.14 -6.91 7.55
CA VAL A 19 0.44 -7.98 6.72
C VAL A 19 1.60 -7.51 5.85
N LEU A 20 1.70 -6.20 5.62
CA LEU A 20 2.81 -5.59 4.88
C LEU A 20 3.05 -4.17 5.38
N GLU A 21 4.32 -3.81 5.53
CA GLU A 21 4.76 -2.47 5.90
C GLU A 21 6.03 -2.14 5.13
N ASP A 22 6.08 -0.96 4.52
CA ASP A 22 7.29 -0.42 3.89
C ASP A 22 7.14 1.10 3.69
N ASP A 23 8.17 1.71 3.13
CA ASP A 23 8.11 3.09 2.64
C ASP A 23 7.00 3.23 1.57
N ALA A 24 6.30 4.36 1.58
CA ALA A 24 5.07 4.51 0.80
C ALA A 24 5.30 4.41 -0.72
N ASP A 25 6.47 4.85 -1.20
CA ASP A 25 6.90 4.78 -2.60
C ASP A 25 7.09 3.33 -3.08
N LYS A 26 7.65 2.46 -2.22
CA LYS A 26 7.77 1.03 -2.48
C LYS A 26 6.41 0.34 -2.46
N LEU A 27 5.53 0.70 -1.54
CA LEU A 27 4.16 0.15 -1.50
C LEU A 27 3.33 0.57 -2.72
N LEU A 28 3.53 1.78 -3.25
CA LEU A 28 2.89 2.25 -4.49
C LEU A 28 3.31 1.46 -5.73
N THR A 29 4.51 0.90 -5.73
CA THR A 29 5.09 0.13 -6.84
C THR A 29 5.00 -1.39 -6.61
N ASN A 30 4.56 -1.83 -5.43
CA ASN A 30 4.38 -3.23 -5.11
C ASN A 30 3.15 -3.81 -5.86
N ASP A 31 3.40 -4.79 -6.74
CA ASP A 31 2.36 -5.41 -7.56
C ASP A 31 1.22 -6.04 -6.77
N GLN A 32 1.49 -6.61 -5.60
CA GLN A 32 0.46 -7.20 -4.74
C GLN A 32 -0.45 -6.11 -4.17
N VAL A 33 0.15 -5.04 -3.64
CA VAL A 33 -0.59 -3.89 -3.08
C VAL A 33 -1.41 -3.19 -4.16
N ARG A 34 -0.83 -2.98 -5.34
CA ARG A 34 -1.51 -2.35 -6.47
C ARG A 34 -2.74 -3.14 -6.90
N LYS A 35 -2.58 -4.46 -7.10
CA LYS A 35 -3.68 -5.35 -7.51
C LYS A 35 -4.79 -5.44 -6.47
N ALA A 36 -4.43 -5.54 -5.19
CA ALA A 36 -5.40 -5.75 -4.11
C ALA A 36 -6.12 -4.47 -3.69
N TYR A 37 -5.47 -3.30 -3.72
CA TYR A 37 -5.97 -2.10 -3.03
C TYR A 37 -6.00 -0.82 -3.86
N LEU A 38 -5.22 -0.74 -4.93
CA LEU A 38 -5.07 0.51 -5.67
C LEU A 38 -5.68 0.47 -7.08
N GLY A 39 -5.98 -0.73 -7.59
CA GLY A 39 -6.49 -0.95 -8.94
C GLY A 39 -5.42 -0.76 -10.01
N GLU A 40 -5.53 -1.52 -11.11
CA GLU A 40 -5.00 -1.09 -12.40
C GLU A 40 -5.93 0.06 -12.82
N GLY A 41 -5.38 1.24 -13.13
CA GLY A 41 -6.14 2.49 -13.29
C GLY A 41 -7.37 2.40 -14.18
#